data_AF-A0ABD8AAU8-F1
#
_entry.id   AF-A0ABD8AAU8-F1
#
_cell.length_a   1.000
_cell.length_b   1.000
_cell.length_c   1.000
_cell.angle_alpha   90.00
_cell.angle_beta   90.00
_cell.angle_gamma   90.00
#
_symmetry.space_group_name_H-M   'P 1'
#
loop_
_entity.id
_entity.type
_entity.pdbx_description
1 polymer ?
#
loop_
_entity_poly.entity_id
_entity_poly.type
_entity_poly.pdbx_seq_one_letter_code
_entity_poly.pdbx_strand_id
1 'polypeptide(L)'
;MLQDLIPKYLEAREDLNLDEALMRYWIGSALPTGTDIPIIANGMEILVNAWFRSERSKNKGTYLPMEEFSRLIEDGLANIASKLGDNPYKDRFLRKMRNANNKGSGERMESFFQELGLNIGTLEKKAINARNRMIHSMITTNGQEQLEDLIRISFAYRTLFHRVTLRILGYTGKYVDYATEGLPERAVEEAVGLDPCA
;
A
#
# COMPACT_ATOMS: atom_id res chain seq x y z
N MET A 1 14.31 -21.55 5.53
CA MET A 1 14.29 -21.47 7.01
C MET A 1 14.33 -19.99 7.43
N LEU A 2 13.91 -19.65 8.65
CA LEU A 2 13.93 -18.27 9.17
C LEU A 2 15.29 -17.57 9.00
N GLN A 3 16.38 -18.33 9.11
CA GLN A 3 17.76 -17.87 8.89
C GLN A 3 18.00 -17.23 7.51
N ASP A 4 17.24 -17.63 6.49
CA ASP A 4 17.36 -17.10 5.12
C ASP A 4 16.66 -15.74 4.96
N LEU A 5 15.79 -15.38 5.92
CA LEU A 5 15.06 -14.11 5.92
C LEU A 5 15.81 -13.00 6.65
N ILE A 6 16.71 -13.34 7.59
CA ILE A 6 17.44 -12.34 8.40
C ILE A 6 18.31 -11.42 7.52
N PRO A 7 19.14 -11.92 6.58
CA PRO A 7 19.94 -11.03 5.73
C PRO A 7 19.06 -10.11 4.89
N LYS A 8 17.99 -10.65 4.30
CA LYS A 8 17.02 -9.88 3.50
C LYS A 8 16.29 -8.82 4.32
N TYR A 9 16.05 -9.09 5.60
CA TYR A 9 15.49 -8.13 6.53
C TYR A 9 16.45 -6.98 6.78
N LEU A 10 17.74 -7.27 7.03
CA LEU A 10 18.74 -6.23 7.27
C LEU A 10 18.90 -5.31 6.04
N GLU A 11 18.91 -5.88 4.83
CA GLU A 11 18.91 -5.09 3.59
C GLU A 11 17.64 -4.24 3.44
N ALA A 12 16.46 -4.83 3.64
CA ALA A 12 15.19 -4.13 3.52
C ALA A 12 14.97 -3.08 4.63
N ARG A 13 15.64 -3.22 5.77
CA ARG A 13 15.50 -2.31 6.91
C ARG A 13 15.81 -0.88 6.52
N GLU A 14 16.95 -0.66 5.88
CA GLU A 14 17.41 0.67 5.49
C GLU A 14 16.79 1.10 4.16
N ASP A 15 16.82 0.24 3.14
CA ASP A 15 16.38 0.61 1.78
C ASP A 15 14.86 0.83 1.68
N LEU A 16 14.08 0.14 2.51
CA LEU A 16 12.62 0.17 2.45
C LEU A 16 11.97 0.76 3.71
N ASN A 17 12.74 1.33 4.63
CA ASN A 17 12.28 1.81 5.94
C ASN A 17 11.43 0.76 6.67
N LEU A 18 11.83 -0.51 6.59
CA LEU A 18 11.03 -1.62 7.10
C LEU A 18 10.90 -1.57 8.63
N ASP A 19 11.89 -1.02 9.34
CA ASP A 19 11.78 -0.81 10.78
C ASP A 19 10.73 0.24 11.15
N GLU A 20 10.66 1.37 10.44
CA GLU A 20 9.61 2.36 10.68
C GLU A 20 8.21 1.78 10.38
N ALA A 21 8.07 1.04 9.29
CA ALA A 21 6.82 0.37 8.94
C ALA A 21 6.40 -0.65 10.01
N LEU A 22 7.34 -1.46 10.50
CA LEU A 22 7.08 -2.43 11.57
C LEU A 22 6.73 -1.73 12.90
N MET A 23 7.36 -0.59 13.21
CA MET A 23 6.99 0.23 14.37
C MET A 23 5.52 0.65 14.32
N ARG A 24 5.04 1.09 13.15
CA ARG A 24 3.60 1.39 12.96
C ARG A 24 2.73 0.14 13.13
N TYR A 25 3.16 -1.00 12.61
CA TYR A 25 2.44 -2.26 12.79
C TYR A 25 2.32 -2.67 14.27
N TRP A 26 3.40 -2.58 15.04
CA TRP A 26 3.39 -2.94 16.47
C TRP A 26 2.53 -1.99 17.30
N ILE A 27 2.62 -0.68 17.05
CA ILE A 27 1.76 0.31 17.71
C ILE A 27 0.29 0.01 17.38
N GLY A 28 -0.04 -0.14 16.09
CA GLY A 28 -1.41 -0.43 15.66
C GLY A 28 -1.95 -1.73 16.24
N SER A 29 -1.12 -2.77 16.35
CA SER A 29 -1.51 -4.06 16.93
C SER A 29 -1.76 -4.00 18.45
N ALA A 30 -1.27 -2.97 19.13
CA ALA A 30 -1.54 -2.75 20.55
C ALA A 30 -2.78 -1.85 20.79
N LEU A 31 -3.34 -1.26 19.73
CA LEU A 31 -4.52 -0.41 19.83
C LEU A 31 -5.83 -1.21 19.79
N PRO A 32 -6.91 -0.66 20.37
CA PRO A 32 -8.24 -1.23 20.21
C PRO A 32 -8.67 -1.29 18.74
N THR A 33 -9.38 -2.37 18.39
CA THR A 33 -10.02 -2.53 17.08
C THR A 33 -10.86 -1.32 16.72
N GLY A 34 -10.70 -0.81 15.50
CA GLY A 34 -11.36 0.39 15.01
C GLY A 34 -10.50 1.66 15.10
N THR A 35 -9.35 1.58 15.79
CA THR A 35 -8.33 2.65 15.82
C THR A 35 -6.98 2.19 15.28
N ASP A 36 -6.82 0.88 15.09
CA ASP A 36 -5.60 0.20 14.68
C ASP A 36 -5.27 0.41 13.19
N ILE A 37 -6.26 0.24 12.30
CA ILE A 37 -6.04 0.23 10.84
C ILE A 37 -5.40 1.53 10.34
N PRO A 38 -5.81 2.74 10.75
CA PRO A 38 -5.14 3.97 10.31
C PRO A 38 -3.64 3.99 10.60
N ILE A 39 -3.22 3.46 11.74
CA ILE A 39 -1.80 3.41 12.13
C ILE A 39 -1.06 2.36 11.31
N ILE A 40 -1.61 1.16 11.16
CA ILE A 40 -0.99 0.10 10.34
C ILE A 40 -0.92 0.51 8.87
N ALA A 41 -1.94 1.21 8.37
CA ALA A 41 -1.99 1.72 7.01
C ALA A 41 -0.90 2.75 6.73
N ASN A 42 -0.56 3.59 7.72
CA ASN A 42 0.59 4.48 7.61
C ASN A 42 1.91 3.69 7.45
N GLY A 43 2.06 2.57 8.17
CA GLY A 43 3.17 1.63 7.96
C GLY A 43 3.23 1.08 6.52
N MET A 44 2.08 0.69 5.97
CA MET A 44 1.98 0.25 4.57
C MET A 44 2.38 1.36 3.58
N GLU A 45 1.94 2.60 3.81
CA GLU A 45 2.31 3.75 2.97
C GLU A 45 3.81 4.05 2.99
N ILE A 46 4.47 3.87 4.13
CA ILE A 46 5.93 3.98 4.24
C ILE A 46 6.60 2.97 3.31
N LEU A 47 6.19 1.70 3.35
CA LEU A 47 6.72 0.66 2.47
C LEU A 47 6.48 0.96 0.99
N VAL A 48 5.27 1.37 0.63
CA VAL A 48 4.92 1.75 -0.76
C VAL A 48 5.82 2.87 -1.27
N ASN A 49 6.01 3.92 -0.47
CA ASN A 49 6.82 5.06 -0.86
C ASN A 49 8.30 4.72 -0.97
N ALA A 50 8.83 3.91 -0.05
CA ALA A 50 10.21 3.47 -0.10
C ALA A 50 10.45 2.51 -1.28
N TRP A 51 9.52 1.59 -1.53
CA TRP A 51 9.58 0.66 -2.67
C TRP A 51 9.75 1.40 -4.01
N PHE A 52 8.88 2.37 -4.28
CA PHE A 52 8.93 3.14 -5.54
C PHE A 52 10.14 4.07 -5.67
N ARG A 53 10.85 4.36 -4.56
CA ARG A 53 12.13 5.09 -4.59
C ARG A 53 13.32 4.16 -4.79
N SER A 54 13.20 2.89 -4.41
CA SER A 54 14.27 1.89 -4.50
C SER A 54 14.47 1.37 -5.92
N GLU A 55 15.60 0.70 -6.16
CA GLU A 55 15.87 -0.06 -7.41
C GLU A 55 15.04 -1.34 -7.54
N ARG A 56 14.27 -1.72 -6.52
CA ARG A 56 13.40 -2.89 -6.58
C ARG A 56 12.14 -2.64 -7.41
N SER A 57 11.71 -1.38 -7.52
CA SER A 57 10.51 -1.04 -8.29
C SER A 57 10.78 -0.91 -9.77
N LYS A 58 9.90 -1.51 -10.58
CA LYS A 58 9.99 -1.51 -12.05
C LYS A 58 9.51 -0.18 -12.64
N ASN A 59 8.41 0.36 -12.13
CA ASN A 59 7.79 1.58 -12.70
C ASN A 59 8.02 2.86 -11.88
N LYS A 60 8.68 2.78 -10.72
CA LYS A 60 8.98 3.91 -9.82
C LYS A 60 7.74 4.76 -9.42
N GLY A 61 6.54 4.17 -9.51
CA GLY A 61 5.28 4.81 -9.16
C GLY A 61 4.72 5.76 -10.23
N THR A 62 5.14 5.59 -11.48
CA THR A 62 4.74 6.42 -12.64
C THR A 62 4.00 5.60 -13.70
N TYR A 63 3.25 6.25 -14.60
CA TYR A 63 2.61 5.56 -15.73
C TYR A 63 3.61 5.24 -16.85
N LEU A 64 4.53 6.17 -17.12
CA LEU A 64 5.60 6.05 -18.10
C LEU A 64 6.95 6.39 -17.44
N PRO A 65 8.08 5.85 -17.94
CA PRO A 65 9.40 6.34 -17.57
C PRO A 65 9.48 7.87 -17.69
N MET A 66 10.05 8.54 -16.69
CA MET A 66 10.05 10.01 -16.62
C MET A 66 10.67 10.65 -17.87
N GLU A 67 11.76 10.08 -18.38
CA GLU A 67 12.43 10.57 -19.59
C GLU A 67 11.53 10.51 -20.82
N GLU A 68 10.77 9.41 -20.96
CA GLU A 68 9.81 9.25 -22.05
C GLU A 68 8.66 10.25 -21.93
N PHE A 69 8.09 10.39 -20.73
CA PHE A 69 7.01 11.33 -20.48
C PHE A 69 7.43 12.78 -20.75
N SER A 70 8.58 13.21 -20.20
CA SER A 70 9.12 14.56 -20.44
C SER A 70 9.33 14.84 -21.92
N ARG A 71 9.89 13.89 -22.68
CA ARG A 71 10.08 14.03 -24.13
C ARG A 71 8.77 14.27 -24.87
N LEU A 72 7.66 13.67 -24.42
CA LEU A 72 6.36 13.81 -25.08
C LEU A 72 5.66 15.14 -24.80
N ILE A 73 5.94 15.81 -23.66
CA ILE A 73 5.12 16.94 -23.21
C ILE A 73 5.85 18.29 -23.13
N GLU A 74 7.18 18.34 -23.03
CA GLU A 74 7.89 19.59 -22.73
C GLU A 74 7.69 20.68 -23.80
N ASP A 75 7.62 20.32 -25.09
CA ASP A 75 7.31 21.30 -26.15
C ASP A 75 5.92 21.93 -25.97
N GLY A 76 4.93 21.11 -25.61
CA GLY A 76 3.58 21.57 -25.28
C GLY A 76 3.56 22.45 -24.04
N LEU A 77 4.34 22.09 -23.01
CA LEU A 77 4.48 22.89 -21.80
C LEU A 77 5.15 24.24 -22.08
N ALA A 78 6.14 24.30 -22.97
CA ALA A 78 6.78 25.55 -23.38
C ALA A 78 5.78 26.50 -24.07
N ASN A 79 4.92 25.96 -24.95
CA ASN A 79 3.85 26.74 -25.58
C ASN A 79 2.86 27.28 -24.54
N ILE A 80 2.41 26.43 -23.60
CA ILE A 80 1.50 26.84 -22.52
C ILE A 80 2.17 27.89 -21.62
N ALA A 81 3.45 27.72 -21.29
CA ALA A 81 4.23 28.65 -20.49
C ALA A 81 4.32 30.04 -21.16
N SER A 82 4.46 30.09 -22.48
CA SER A 82 4.43 31.34 -23.25
C SER A 82 3.06 32.00 -23.21
N LYS A 83 1.97 31.23 -23.40
CA LYS A 83 0.59 31.76 -23.35
C LYS A 83 0.19 32.27 -21.97
N LEU A 84 0.72 31.66 -20.92
CA LEU A 84 0.46 32.09 -19.54
C LEU A 84 1.19 33.40 -19.19
N GLY A 85 2.25 33.79 -19.91
CA GLY A 85 2.97 35.04 -19.69
C GLY A 85 3.39 35.22 -18.22
N ASP A 86 2.99 36.36 -17.63
CA ASP A 86 3.26 36.76 -16.25
C ASP A 86 2.19 36.31 -15.25
N ASN A 87 1.35 35.33 -15.61
CA ASN A 87 0.32 34.84 -14.71
C ASN A 87 0.95 34.28 -13.41
N PRO A 88 0.51 34.73 -12.22
CA PRO A 88 1.12 34.34 -10.94
C PRO A 88 0.97 32.85 -10.61
N TYR A 89 0.08 32.13 -11.31
CA TYR A 89 -0.14 30.70 -11.14
C TYR A 89 0.55 29.84 -12.20
N LYS A 90 1.33 30.43 -13.12
CA LYS A 90 1.99 29.73 -14.22
C LYS A 90 2.75 28.49 -13.75
N ASP A 91 3.65 28.65 -12.79
CA ASP A 91 4.47 27.55 -12.27
C ASP A 91 3.63 26.46 -11.60
N ARG A 92 2.51 26.84 -10.96
CA ARG A 92 1.59 25.88 -10.35
C ARG A 92 0.92 25.00 -11.41
N PHE A 93 0.49 25.58 -12.53
CA PHE A 93 -0.11 24.82 -13.62
C PHE A 93 0.90 23.91 -14.32
N LEU A 94 2.07 24.44 -14.66
CA LEU A 94 3.15 23.66 -15.29
C LEU A 94 3.58 22.48 -14.41
N ARG A 95 3.74 22.71 -13.09
CA ARG A 95 4.06 21.65 -12.14
C ARG A 95 2.98 20.57 -12.07
N LYS A 96 1.69 20.95 -12.09
CA LYS A 96 0.59 19.97 -12.11
C LYS A 96 0.63 19.09 -13.36
N MET A 97 0.88 19.69 -14.53
CA MET A 97 0.96 18.94 -15.79
C MET A 97 2.18 18.03 -15.83
N ARG A 98 3.36 18.48 -15.36
CA ARG A 98 4.54 17.62 -15.20
C ARG A 98 4.31 16.46 -14.23
N ASN A 99 3.55 16.70 -13.18
CA ASN A 99 3.23 15.67 -12.19
C ASN A 99 2.10 14.74 -12.60
N ALA A 100 1.46 14.95 -13.76
CA ALA A 100 0.35 14.11 -14.23
C ALA A 100 0.78 12.66 -14.50
N ASN A 101 2.08 12.40 -14.67
CA ASN A 101 2.61 11.05 -14.83
C ASN A 101 2.74 10.27 -13.51
N ASN A 102 2.60 10.92 -12.36
CA ASN A 102 2.63 10.23 -11.07
C ASN A 102 1.29 9.56 -10.80
N LYS A 103 1.32 8.29 -10.40
CA LYS A 103 0.13 7.56 -9.94
C LYS A 103 -0.40 8.17 -8.64
N GLY A 104 -1.72 8.17 -8.46
CA GLY A 104 -2.35 8.53 -7.20
C GLY A 104 -2.00 7.56 -6.06
N SER A 105 -2.27 7.90 -4.80
CA SER A 105 -1.92 7.06 -3.65
C SER A 105 -2.54 5.66 -3.70
N GLY A 106 -3.82 5.56 -4.08
CA GLY A 106 -4.50 4.27 -4.27
C GLY A 106 -3.89 3.43 -5.39
N GLU A 107 -3.64 4.03 -6.55
CA GLU A 107 -3.02 3.34 -7.69
C GLU A 107 -1.57 2.92 -7.40
N ARG A 108 -0.83 3.71 -6.62
CA ARG A 108 0.50 3.34 -6.14
C ARG A 108 0.42 2.11 -5.24
N MET A 109 -0.52 2.08 -4.29
CA MET A 109 -0.75 0.92 -3.43
C MET A 109 -1.06 -0.35 -4.25
N GLU A 110 -1.96 -0.25 -5.24
CA GLU A 110 -2.28 -1.37 -6.13
C GLU A 110 -1.09 -1.82 -6.97
N SER A 111 -0.35 -0.87 -7.56
CA SER A 111 0.85 -1.16 -8.35
C SER A 111 1.94 -1.82 -7.49
N PHE A 112 2.05 -1.43 -6.22
CA PHE A 112 2.99 -2.02 -5.28
C PHE A 112 2.65 -3.49 -4.99
N PHE A 113 1.38 -3.81 -4.73
CA PHE A 113 0.96 -5.20 -4.55
C PHE A 113 1.19 -6.05 -5.80
N GLN A 114 0.94 -5.49 -6.99
CA GLN A 114 1.24 -6.14 -8.27
C GLN A 114 2.74 -6.41 -8.45
N GLU A 115 3.61 -5.45 -8.14
CA GLU A 115 5.06 -5.64 -8.22
C GLU A 115 5.58 -6.69 -7.22
N LEU A 116 4.91 -6.85 -6.07
CA LEU A 116 5.18 -7.92 -5.11
C LEU A 116 4.57 -9.29 -5.51
N GLY A 117 3.71 -9.33 -6.53
CA GLY A 117 2.99 -10.53 -6.95
C GLY A 117 1.92 -10.98 -5.96
N LEU A 118 1.28 -10.05 -5.26
CA LEU A 118 0.20 -10.34 -4.31
C LEU A 118 -1.17 -10.21 -4.97
N ASN A 119 -1.98 -11.26 -4.85
CA ASN A 119 -3.40 -11.15 -5.18
C ASN A 119 -4.14 -10.50 -4.00
N ILE A 120 -4.95 -9.49 -4.30
CA ILE A 120 -5.73 -8.73 -3.33
C ILE A 120 -7.20 -9.10 -3.47
N GLY A 121 -7.71 -9.80 -2.46
CA GLY A 121 -9.06 -10.35 -2.45
C GLY A 121 -10.13 -9.37 -2.00
N THR A 122 -11.37 -9.84 -1.94
CA THR A 122 -12.53 -9.02 -1.59
C THR A 122 -12.43 -8.46 -0.16
N LEU A 123 -12.00 -9.30 0.78
CA LEU A 123 -11.90 -8.91 2.20
C LEU A 123 -10.77 -7.88 2.41
N GLU A 124 -9.66 -8.03 1.72
CA GLU A 124 -8.54 -7.09 1.78
C GLU A 124 -8.89 -5.74 1.16
N LYS A 125 -9.59 -5.73 0.02
CA LYS A 125 -10.14 -4.49 -0.56
C LYS A 125 -11.06 -3.77 0.41
N LYS A 126 -11.94 -4.52 1.09
CA LYS A 126 -12.80 -3.96 2.14
C LYS A 126 -11.97 -3.35 3.28
N ALA A 127 -10.91 -4.02 3.71
CA ALA A 127 -10.04 -3.55 4.78
C ALA A 127 -9.24 -2.29 4.39
N ILE A 128 -8.70 -2.24 3.17
CA ILE A 128 -8.02 -1.05 2.62
C ILE A 128 -8.99 0.14 2.58
N ASN A 129 -10.23 -0.08 2.13
CA ASN A 129 -11.25 0.97 2.06
C ASN A 129 -11.77 1.39 3.43
N ALA A 130 -11.74 0.50 4.44
CA ALA A 130 -12.20 0.80 5.78
C ALA A 130 -11.39 1.92 6.44
N ARG A 131 -10.10 2.08 6.11
CA ARG A 131 -9.24 3.19 6.56
C ARG A 131 -9.95 4.55 6.45
N ASN A 132 -10.52 4.85 5.29
CA ASN A 132 -11.15 6.16 5.04
C ASN A 132 -12.37 6.37 5.96
N ARG A 133 -13.12 5.31 6.25
CA ARG A 133 -14.24 5.37 7.20
C ARG A 133 -13.74 5.59 8.63
N MET A 134 -12.66 4.94 9.05
CA MET A 134 -12.14 5.09 10.42
C MET A 134 -11.51 6.46 10.68
N ILE A 135 -10.95 7.11 9.65
CA ILE A 135 -10.34 8.44 9.77
C ILE A 135 -11.39 9.55 9.73
N HIS A 136 -12.47 9.38 8.96
CA HIS A 136 -13.43 10.45 8.66
C HIS A 136 -14.83 10.24 9.27
N SER A 137 -15.09 9.12 9.94
CA SER A 137 -16.40 8.82 10.52
C SER A 137 -16.25 8.18 11.90
N MET A 138 -17.17 8.49 12.83
CA MET A 138 -17.29 7.70 14.05
C MET A 138 -17.71 6.29 13.68
N ILE A 139 -16.92 5.29 14.09
CA ILE A 139 -17.33 3.90 14.01
C ILE A 139 -18.34 3.67 15.13
N THR A 140 -19.64 3.73 14.81
CA THR A 140 -20.69 3.30 15.74
C THR A 140 -20.97 1.82 15.48
N THR A 141 -20.48 0.93 16.34
CA THR A 141 -20.86 -0.48 16.33
C THR A 141 -22.20 -0.63 17.04
N ASN A 142 -23.30 -0.59 16.30
CA ASN A 142 -24.67 -0.68 16.84
C ASN A 142 -25.15 -2.14 16.94
N GLY A 143 -24.27 -3.07 17.28
CA GLY A 143 -24.59 -4.49 17.43
C GLY A 143 -23.37 -5.41 17.31
N GLN A 144 -23.58 -6.67 17.70
CA GLN A 144 -22.55 -7.72 17.72
C GLN A 144 -21.98 -8.01 16.32
N GLU A 145 -22.85 -8.11 15.29
CA GLU A 145 -22.45 -8.39 13.91
C GLU A 145 -21.49 -7.33 13.33
N GLN A 146 -21.74 -6.05 13.63
CA GLN A 146 -20.90 -4.94 13.18
C GLN A 146 -19.53 -4.94 13.88
N LEU A 147 -19.50 -5.36 15.15
CA LEU A 147 -18.25 -5.53 15.89
C LEU A 147 -17.43 -6.70 15.32
N GLU A 148 -18.07 -7.82 15.02
CA GLU A 148 -17.43 -8.99 14.41
C GLU A 148 -16.85 -8.68 13.02
N ASP A 149 -17.59 -7.96 12.17
CA ASP A 149 -17.08 -7.50 10.87
C ASP A 149 -15.88 -6.56 11.02
N LEU A 150 -15.92 -5.66 12.01
CA LEU A 150 -14.81 -4.74 12.30
C LEU A 150 -13.55 -5.50 12.75
N ILE A 151 -13.70 -6.49 13.63
CA ILE A 151 -12.62 -7.36 14.08
C ILE A 151 -12.03 -8.13 12.89
N ARG A 152 -12.89 -8.69 12.03
CA ARG A 152 -12.48 -9.41 10.82
C ARG A 152 -11.70 -8.52 9.85
N ILE A 153 -12.16 -7.29 9.65
CA ILE A 153 -11.48 -6.28 8.82
C ILE A 153 -10.11 -5.91 9.41
N SER A 154 -10.00 -5.75 10.73
CA SER A 154 -8.72 -5.52 11.42
C SER A 154 -7.74 -6.68 11.19
N PHE A 155 -8.17 -7.93 11.42
CA PHE A 155 -7.34 -9.09 11.14
C PHE A 155 -6.94 -9.21 9.68
N ALA A 156 -7.85 -8.89 8.75
CA ALA A 156 -7.55 -8.92 7.33
C ALA A 156 -6.46 -7.92 6.95
N TYR A 157 -6.54 -6.69 7.47
CA TYR A 157 -5.51 -5.68 7.21
C TYR A 157 -4.15 -6.04 7.82
N ARG A 158 -4.15 -6.58 9.04
CA ARG A 158 -2.92 -7.05 9.71
C ARG A 158 -2.28 -8.20 8.94
N THR A 159 -3.08 -9.15 8.47
CA THR A 159 -2.62 -10.29 7.68
C THR A 159 -2.07 -9.85 6.33
N LEU A 160 -2.72 -8.88 5.66
CA LEU A 160 -2.17 -8.26 4.45
C LEU A 160 -0.79 -7.62 4.70
N PHE A 161 -0.61 -6.91 5.83
CA PHE A 161 0.70 -6.36 6.21
C PHE A 161 1.76 -7.45 6.39
N HIS A 162 1.38 -8.59 6.98
CA HIS A 162 2.28 -9.76 7.09
C HIS A 162 2.68 -10.30 5.72
N ARG A 163 1.70 -10.50 4.81
CA ARG A 163 1.95 -10.97 3.45
C ARG A 163 2.91 -10.04 2.71
N VAL A 164 2.68 -8.73 2.78
CA VAL A 164 3.58 -7.71 2.20
C VAL A 164 5.00 -7.83 2.76
N THR A 165 5.13 -7.91 4.08
CA THR A 165 6.44 -8.06 4.73
C THR A 165 7.15 -9.32 4.25
N LEU A 166 6.45 -10.46 4.23
CA LEU A 166 6.99 -11.72 3.73
C LEU A 166 7.47 -11.63 2.27
N ARG A 167 6.69 -10.97 1.40
CA ARG A 167 7.06 -10.77 -0.01
C ARG A 167 8.26 -9.85 -0.19
N ILE A 168 8.36 -8.78 0.59
CA ILE A 168 9.55 -7.91 0.61
C ILE A 168 10.81 -8.71 0.97
N LEU A 169 10.68 -9.68 1.89
CA LEU A 169 11.74 -10.60 2.27
C LEU A 169 11.90 -11.78 1.28
N GLY A 170 11.24 -11.74 0.12
CA GLY A 170 11.31 -12.78 -0.91
C GLY A 170 10.88 -14.16 -0.44
N TYR A 171 9.94 -14.23 0.50
CA TYR A 171 9.33 -15.48 0.94
C TYR A 171 8.25 -15.93 -0.06
N THR A 172 8.18 -17.23 -0.32
CA THR A 172 7.27 -17.88 -1.28
C THR A 172 6.49 -19.06 -0.67
N GLY A 173 6.60 -19.24 0.65
CA GLY A 173 5.91 -20.32 1.35
C GLY A 173 4.48 -19.94 1.74
N LYS A 174 3.97 -20.61 2.76
CA LYS A 174 2.63 -20.37 3.30
C LYS A 174 2.61 -19.33 4.41
N TYR A 175 1.49 -18.65 4.57
CA TYR A 175 1.16 -17.77 5.70
C TYR A 175 -0.13 -18.25 6.38
N VAL A 176 -0.35 -17.83 7.62
CA VAL A 176 -1.59 -18.11 8.36
C VAL A 176 -2.58 -16.97 8.14
N ASP A 177 -3.77 -17.30 7.66
CA ASP A 177 -4.86 -16.35 7.49
C ASP A 177 -5.60 -16.14 8.83
N TYR A 178 -5.30 -15.04 9.51
CA TYR A 178 -5.92 -14.71 10.80
C TYR A 178 -7.35 -14.15 10.70
N ALA A 179 -7.84 -13.86 9.49
CA ALA A 179 -9.17 -13.27 9.28
C ALA A 179 -10.22 -14.31 8.84
N THR A 180 -9.80 -15.54 8.58
CA THR A 180 -10.66 -16.67 8.25
C THR A 180 -10.76 -17.63 9.43
N GLU A 181 -11.98 -18.08 9.72
CA GLU A 181 -12.25 -19.09 10.74
C GLU A 181 -11.42 -20.37 10.49
N GLY A 182 -10.89 -20.95 11.56
CA GLY A 182 -10.01 -22.12 11.47
C GLY A 182 -8.55 -21.81 11.13
N LEU A 183 -8.18 -20.53 10.91
CA LEU A 183 -6.81 -20.06 10.71
C LEU A 183 -6.05 -20.84 9.61
N PRO A 184 -6.60 -20.95 8.39
CA PRO A 184 -6.00 -21.78 7.36
C PRO A 184 -4.63 -21.26 6.92
N GLU A 185 -3.75 -22.19 6.55
CA GLU A 185 -2.51 -21.84 5.85
C GLU A 185 -2.77 -21.66 4.35
N ARG A 186 -2.30 -20.56 3.78
CA ARG A 186 -2.46 -20.21 2.36
C ARG A 186 -1.13 -19.86 1.74
N ALA A 187 -0.99 -19.99 0.41
CA ALA A 187 0.22 -19.51 -0.28
C ALA A 187 0.32 -17.98 -0.14
N VAL A 188 1.51 -17.40 0.03
CA VAL A 188 1.66 -15.95 0.28
C VAL A 188 1.03 -15.07 -0.81
N GLU A 189 0.98 -15.54 -2.05
CA GLU A 189 0.32 -14.88 -3.19
C GLU A 189 -1.21 -14.91 -3.10
N GLU A 190 -1.78 -15.86 -2.37
CA GLU A 190 -3.22 -16.06 -2.20
C GLU A 190 -3.82 -15.05 -1.21
N ALA A 191 -4.94 -14.44 -1.60
CA ALA A 191 -5.62 -13.43 -0.81
C ALA A 191 -6.16 -13.95 0.54
N VAL A 192 -6.33 -13.02 1.46
CA VAL A 192 -6.97 -13.27 2.76
C VAL A 192 -8.48 -13.45 2.58
N GLY A 193 -9.07 -14.43 3.26
CA GLY A 193 -10.50 -14.71 3.18
C GLY A 193 -10.87 -15.78 2.16
N LEU A 194 -12.16 -16.11 2.12
CA LEU A 194 -12.74 -16.92 1.05
C LEU A 194 -13.15 -15.95 -0.07
N ASP A 195 -12.40 -15.90 -1.16
CA ASP A 195 -12.91 -15.28 -2.37
C ASP A 195 -13.92 -16.25 -3.03
N PRO A 196 -15.16 -15.82 -3.34
CA PRO A 196 -16.19 -16.71 -3.89
C PRO A 196 -15.90 -17.30 -5.27
N CYS A 197 -14.75 -17.00 -5.88
CA CYS A 197 -14.37 -17.51 -7.19
C CYS A 197 -12.88 -17.87 -7.20
N ALA A 198 -12.61 -19.16 -7.03
CA ALA A 198 -11.51 -19.85 -7.71
C ALA A 198 -12.13 -20.74 -8.80
#